data_AF-A0A0C9Z2X8-F1
#
_entry.id   AF-A0A0C9Z2X8-F1
#
_cell.length_a   1.000
_cell.length_b   1.000
_cell.length_c   1.000
_cell.angle_alpha   90.00
_cell.angle_beta   90.00
_cell.angle_gamma   90.00
#
_symmetry.space_group_name_H-M   'P 1'
#
loop_
_entity.id
_entity.type
_entity.pdbx_description
1 polymer ?
#
loop_
_entity_poly.entity_id
_entity_poly.type
_entity_poly.pdbx_seq_one_letter_code
_entity_poly.pdbx_strand_id
1 'polypeptide(L)'
;MQSISSLLHSSTASPTPTLPELWLSINEWRSDWGPEGGWLMRFNESLRKAHEKGLASTDRFFKECEIHAREGRCLLCLLRWLTSTTCSTQWGRQQDTYLQIFDLLEVILAEVKFFEVKLDEYAPAVPYSKVSDARYYSGM
;
A
#
# COMPACT_ATOMS: atom_id res chain seq x y z
N MET A 1 -11.61 -17.15 9.28
CA MET A 1 -10.62 -16.07 9.04
C MET A 1 -10.46 -15.94 7.54
N GLN A 2 -10.98 -14.87 6.95
CA GLN A 2 -10.92 -14.61 5.52
C GLN A 2 -9.70 -13.73 5.26
N SER A 3 -8.69 -14.26 4.55
CA SER A 3 -7.50 -13.52 4.14
C SER A 3 -7.89 -12.42 3.14
N ILE A 4 -7.18 -11.29 3.10
CA ILE A 4 -7.36 -10.21 2.10
C ILE A 4 -7.35 -10.77 0.66
N SER A 5 -6.62 -11.86 0.42
CA SER A 5 -6.66 -12.61 -0.86
C SER A 5 -8.05 -13.17 -1.22
N SER A 6 -8.89 -13.48 -0.23
CA SER A 6 -10.26 -13.97 -0.46
C SER A 6 -11.25 -12.87 -0.84
N LEU A 7 -10.98 -11.61 -0.49
CA LEU A 7 -11.74 -10.44 -0.95
C LEU A 7 -11.41 -10.04 -2.39
N LEU A 8 -10.23 -10.43 -2.89
CA LEU A 8 -9.72 -10.03 -4.20
C LEU A 8 -9.93 -11.08 -5.31
N HIS A 9 -10.22 -12.35 -4.96
CA HIS A 9 -10.29 -13.45 -5.93
C HIS A 9 -11.71 -13.94 -6.30
N SER A 10 -12.79 -13.36 -5.78
CA SER A 10 -14.15 -13.75 -6.18
C SER A 10 -14.67 -12.90 -7.35
N SER A 11 -14.49 -13.42 -8.57
CA SER A 11 -15.23 -12.99 -9.77
C SER A 11 -16.74 -13.32 -9.71
N THR A 12 -17.31 -13.51 -8.51
CA THR A 12 -18.71 -13.84 -8.28
C THR A 12 -19.18 -13.10 -7.03
N ALA A 13 -19.91 -12.00 -7.25
CA ALA A 13 -20.86 -11.39 -6.31
C ALA A 13 -20.52 -11.50 -4.81
N SER A 14 -19.32 -11.08 -4.39
CA SER A 14 -19.10 -10.82 -2.97
C SER A 14 -19.76 -9.50 -2.60
N PRO A 15 -20.52 -9.43 -1.50
CA PRO A 15 -21.16 -8.19 -1.07
C PRO A 15 -20.08 -7.13 -0.81
N THR A 16 -20.43 -5.87 -1.06
CA THR A 16 -19.58 -4.73 -0.71
C THR A 16 -19.18 -4.83 0.75
N PRO A 17 -17.87 -4.75 1.09
CA PRO A 17 -17.48 -4.71 2.48
C PRO A 17 -18.09 -3.47 3.12
N THR A 18 -18.66 -3.65 4.30
CA THR A 18 -19.17 -2.55 5.13
C THR A 18 -18.01 -1.75 5.73
N LEU A 19 -18.29 -0.53 6.19
CA LEU A 19 -17.25 0.30 6.83
C LEU A 19 -16.56 -0.39 8.03
N PRO A 20 -17.26 -1.12 8.92
CA PRO A 20 -16.61 -1.88 10.00
C PRO A 20 -15.70 -3.02 9.50
N GLU A 21 -16.10 -3.76 8.46
CA GLU A 21 -15.28 -4.82 7.88
C GLU A 21 -14.01 -4.27 7.24
N LEU A 22 -14.11 -3.08 6.64
CA LEU A 22 -12.97 -2.38 6.07
C LEU A 22 -12.02 -1.86 7.15
N TRP A 23 -12.55 -1.35 8.26
CA TRP A 23 -11.76 -1.00 9.45
C TRP A 23 -10.93 -2.18 9.96
N LEU A 24 -11.54 -3.36 10.07
CA LEU A 24 -10.84 -4.59 10.47
C LEU A 24 -9.75 -4.95 9.46
N SER A 25 -10.08 -4.94 8.16
CA SER A 25 -9.14 -5.26 7.09
C SER A 25 -7.93 -4.32 7.09
N ILE A 26 -8.15 -3.02 7.35
CA ILE A 26 -7.08 -2.03 7.43
C ILE A 26 -6.21 -2.26 8.67
N ASN A 27 -6.83 -2.52 9.82
CA ASN A 27 -6.09 -2.82 11.05
C ASN A 27 -5.24 -4.09 10.93
N GLU A 28 -5.72 -5.11 10.22
CA GLU A 28 -4.95 -6.32 9.93
C GLU A 28 -3.84 -6.10 8.89
N TRP A 29 -4.08 -5.22 7.92
CA TRP A 29 -3.11 -4.90 6.87
C TRP A 29 -1.96 -4.02 7.37
N ARG A 30 -2.20 -3.09 8.29
CA ARG A 30 -1.16 -2.15 8.77
C ARG A 30 0.09 -2.87 9.24
N SER A 31 1.24 -2.32 8.87
CA SER A 31 2.52 -2.82 9.36
C SER A 31 2.61 -2.66 10.88
N ASP A 32 3.34 -3.58 11.50
CA ASP A 32 3.67 -3.56 12.93
C ASP A 32 4.75 -2.53 13.27
N TRP A 33 5.11 -1.66 12.32
CA TRP A 33 6.18 -0.65 12.46
C TRP A 33 5.76 0.55 13.31
N GLY A 34 4.49 0.61 13.71
CA GLY A 34 3.95 1.61 14.62
C GLY A 34 3.63 2.92 13.91
N PRO A 35 3.76 4.08 14.60
CA PRO A 35 3.38 5.37 14.04
C PRO A 35 4.32 5.82 12.92
N GLU A 36 3.80 6.68 12.02
CA GLU A 36 4.49 7.16 10.82
C GLU A 36 5.90 7.71 11.08
N GLY A 37 6.08 8.48 12.16
CA GLY A 37 7.38 9.04 12.52
C GLY A 37 8.47 7.99 12.77
N GLY A 38 8.11 6.72 13.01
CA GLY A 38 9.04 5.61 13.20
C GLY A 38 9.33 4.79 11.95
N TRP A 39 8.57 4.96 10.86
CA TRP A 39 8.61 4.05 9.70
C TRP A 39 9.99 4.00 9.04
N LEU A 40 10.64 5.14 8.81
CA LEU A 40 11.96 5.18 8.17
C LEU A 40 13.01 4.41 8.98
N MET A 41 12.99 4.57 10.30
CA MET A 41 13.92 3.86 11.18
C MET A 41 13.68 2.35 11.12
N ARG A 42 12.41 1.90 11.16
CA ARG A 42 12.04 0.48 11.10
C ARG A 42 12.32 -0.15 9.73
N PHE A 43 12.10 0.59 8.66
CA PHE A 43 12.46 0.19 7.31
C PHE A 43 13.96 -0.04 7.21
N ASN A 44 14.78 0.93 7.63
CA ASN A 44 16.24 0.82 7.60
C ASN A 44 16.75 -0.33 8.46
N GLU A 45 16.14 -0.54 9.63
CA GLU A 45 16.47 -1.67 10.51
C GLU A 45 16.17 -3.01 9.82
N SER A 46 15.01 -3.15 9.19
CA SER A 46 14.58 -4.36 8.48
C SER A 46 15.44 -4.63 7.24
N LEU A 47 15.72 -3.59 6.46
CA LEU A 47 16.59 -3.67 5.28
C LEU A 47 18.01 -4.09 5.66
N ARG A 48 18.59 -3.49 6.72
CA ARG A 48 19.91 -3.88 7.22
C ARG A 48 19.93 -5.35 7.62
N LYS A 49 18.93 -5.82 8.37
CA LYS A 49 18.80 -7.24 8.75
C LYS A 49 18.68 -8.16 7.54
N ALA A 50 17.98 -7.73 6.48
CA ALA A 50 17.85 -8.49 5.25
C ALA A 50 19.18 -8.55 4.48
N HIS A 51 19.90 -7.43 4.39
CA HIS A 51 21.23 -7.33 3.80
C HIS A 51 22.24 -8.25 4.50
N GLU A 52 22.27 -8.24 5.83
CA GLU A 52 23.15 -9.10 6.64
C GLU A 52 22.91 -10.60 6.38
N LYS A 53 21.69 -10.97 5.98
CA LYS A 53 21.30 -12.35 5.60
C LYS A 53 21.53 -12.67 4.12
N GLY A 54 22.02 -11.71 3.33
CA GLY A 54 22.38 -11.89 1.93
C GLY A 54 21.28 -11.52 0.92
N LEU A 55 21.63 -11.65 -0.36
CA LEU A 55 20.86 -11.14 -1.49
C LEU A 55 19.43 -11.70 -1.54
N ALA A 56 19.25 -13.01 -1.40
CA ALA A 56 17.93 -13.64 -1.44
C ALA A 56 16.98 -13.14 -0.34
N SER A 57 17.52 -12.82 0.85
CA SER A 57 16.73 -12.22 1.93
C SER A 57 16.36 -10.78 1.65
N THR A 58 17.25 -10.05 0.97
CA THR A 58 17.04 -8.66 0.53
C THR A 58 15.95 -8.59 -0.53
N ASP A 59 16.03 -9.43 -1.56
CA ASP A 59 15.03 -9.51 -2.62
C ASP A 59 13.66 -9.89 -2.05
N ARG A 60 13.64 -10.83 -1.09
CA ARG A 60 12.41 -11.20 -0.39
C ARG A 60 11.82 -10.02 0.39
N PHE A 61 12.64 -9.26 1.11
CA PHE A 61 12.18 -8.08 1.85
C PHE A 61 11.51 -7.06 0.93
N PHE A 62 12.12 -6.74 -0.22
CA PHE A 62 11.52 -5.82 -1.19
C PHE A 62 10.24 -6.38 -1.81
N LYS A 63 10.18 -7.70 -2.08
CA LYS A 63 8.96 -8.35 -2.55
C LYS A 63 7.83 -8.28 -1.52
N GLU A 64 8.13 -8.43 -0.23
CA GLU A 64 7.15 -8.28 0.86
C GLU A 64 6.65 -6.82 0.94
N CYS A 65 7.54 -5.83 0.78
CA CYS A 65 7.16 -4.41 0.68
C CYS A 65 6.25 -4.13 -0.54
N GLU A 66 6.54 -4.71 -1.70
CA GLU A 66 5.73 -4.57 -2.91
C GLU A 66 4.32 -5.16 -2.72
N ILE A 67 4.23 -6.36 -2.14
CA ILE A 67 2.96 -7.01 -1.82
C ILE A 67 2.15 -6.13 -0.87
N HIS A 68 2.78 -5.61 0.20
CA HIS A 68 2.13 -4.73 1.18
C HIS A 68 1.56 -3.47 0.53
N ALA A 69 2.35 -2.79 -0.30
CA ALA A 69 1.91 -1.60 -1.03
C ALA A 69 0.74 -1.92 -1.98
N ARG A 70 0.81 -3.05 -2.69
CA ARG A 70 -0.25 -3.49 -3.60
C ARG A 70 -1.55 -3.79 -2.86
N GLU A 71 -1.48 -4.49 -1.74
CA GLU A 71 -2.65 -4.76 -0.89
C GLU A 71 -3.27 -3.46 -0.37
N GLY A 72 -2.45 -2.48 0.04
CA GLY A 72 -2.92 -1.15 0.41
C GLY A 72 -3.62 -0.42 -0.74
N ARG A 73 -3.11 -0.48 -1.98
CA ARG A 73 -3.82 0.06 -3.16
C ARG A 73 -5.18 -0.61 -3.36
N CYS A 74 -5.27 -1.92 -3.15
CA CYS A 74 -6.55 -2.62 -3.23
C CYS A 74 -7.54 -2.09 -2.18
N LEU A 75 -7.10 -1.83 -0.95
CA LEU A 75 -7.92 -1.21 0.10
C LEU A 75 -8.37 0.22 -0.29
N LEU A 76 -7.49 1.02 -0.90
CA LEU A 76 -7.86 2.35 -1.43
C LEU A 76 -8.95 2.25 -2.52
N CYS A 77 -8.87 1.25 -3.40
CA CYS A 77 -9.91 0.99 -4.40
C CYS A 77 -11.26 0.62 -3.75
N LEU A 78 -11.24 -0.19 -2.69
CA LEU A 78 -12.45 -0.54 -1.93
C LEU A 78 -13.06 0.68 -1.23
N LEU A 79 -12.24 1.53 -0.59
CA LEU A 79 -12.68 2.80 0.00
C LEU A 79 -13.33 3.72 -1.04
N ARG A 80 -12.73 3.84 -2.22
CA ARG A 80 -13.27 4.64 -3.33
C ARG A 80 -14.64 4.13 -3.80
N TRP A 81 -14.83 2.82 -3.83
CA TRP A 81 -16.11 2.26 -4.22
C TRP A 81 -17.18 2.43 -3.14
N LEU A 82 -16.82 2.27 -1.87
CA LEU A 82 -17.72 2.50 -0.73
C LEU A 82 -18.17 3.96 -0.64
N THR A 83 -17.27 4.91 -0.85
CA THR A 83 -17.63 6.35 -0.91
C THR A 83 -18.58 6.67 -2.05
N SER A 84 -18.34 6.11 -3.23
CA SER A 84 -19.17 6.33 -4.42
C SER A 84 -20.60 5.80 -4.26
N THR A 85 -20.79 4.75 -3.45
CA THR A 85 -22.11 4.13 -3.22
C THR A 85 -22.85 4.79 -2.06
N THR A 86 -22.16 5.10 -0.95
CA THR A 86 -22.76 5.65 0.27
C THR A 86 -23.19 7.11 0.14
N CYS A 87 -22.54 7.93 -0.70
CA CYS A 87 -22.91 9.33 -0.78
C CYS A 87 -24.12 9.65 -1.68
N SER A 88 -24.70 8.64 -2.32
CA SER A 88 -25.92 8.77 -3.11
C SER A 88 -27.21 8.92 -2.27
N THR A 89 -27.22 8.59 -0.97
CA THR A 89 -28.49 8.19 -0.32
C THR A 89 -29.00 8.97 0.92
N GLN A 90 -28.24 9.80 1.67
CA GLN A 90 -28.85 10.60 2.77
C GLN A 90 -27.89 11.63 3.44
N TRP A 91 -28.12 12.93 3.28
CA TRP A 91 -27.19 14.00 3.71
C TRP A 91 -27.00 14.22 5.23
N GLY A 92 -27.92 13.78 6.10
CA GLY A 92 -27.85 14.13 7.54
C GLY A 92 -27.04 13.17 8.42
N ARG A 93 -26.91 11.90 8.02
CA ARG A 93 -26.19 10.84 8.78
C ARG A 93 -24.79 10.57 8.21
N GLN A 94 -24.40 11.34 7.19
CA GLN A 94 -23.22 11.11 6.36
C GLN A 94 -21.94 11.78 6.89
N GLN A 95 -22.04 12.85 7.69
CA GLN A 95 -20.84 13.60 8.09
C GLN A 95 -19.86 12.74 8.92
N ASP A 96 -20.36 11.98 9.89
CA ASP A 96 -19.54 11.06 10.69
C ASP A 96 -18.96 9.92 9.84
N THR A 97 -19.74 9.39 8.90
CA THR A 97 -19.28 8.35 7.97
C THR A 97 -18.19 8.88 7.05
N TYR A 98 -18.32 10.10 6.55
CA TYR A 98 -17.30 10.75 5.72
C TYR A 98 -16.01 10.98 6.47
N LEU A 99 -16.08 11.47 7.71
CA LEU A 99 -14.90 11.67 8.55
C LEU A 99 -14.19 10.33 8.80
N GLN A 100 -14.93 9.28 9.15
CA GLN A 100 -14.34 7.94 9.34
C GLN A 100 -13.67 7.39 8.08
N ILE A 101 -14.30 7.57 6.92
CA ILE A 101 -13.70 7.17 5.63
C ILE A 101 -12.43 7.98 5.36
N PHE A 102 -12.45 9.28 5.64
CA PHE A 102 -11.29 10.16 5.45
C PHE A 102 -10.13 9.73 6.35
N ASP A 103 -10.39 9.43 7.62
CA ASP A 103 -9.38 8.93 8.56
C ASP A 103 -8.76 7.61 8.04
N LEU A 104 -9.58 6.68 7.54
CA LEU A 104 -9.11 5.44 6.93
C LEU A 104 -8.26 5.70 5.67
N LEU A 105 -8.69 6.64 4.83
CA LEU A 105 -7.99 7.02 3.62
C LEU A 105 -6.60 7.58 3.94
N GLU A 106 -6.51 8.48 4.93
CA GLU A 106 -5.25 9.09 5.35
C GLU A 106 -4.25 8.02 5.83
N VAL A 107 -4.71 7.09 6.68
CA VAL A 107 -3.88 5.99 7.19
C VAL A 107 -3.32 5.13 6.07
N ILE A 108 -4.18 4.64 5.16
CA ILE A 108 -3.73 3.77 4.06
C ILE A 108 -2.82 4.52 3.11
N LEU A 109 -3.18 5.76 2.75
CA LEU A 109 -2.44 6.54 1.76
C LEU A 109 -1.03 6.88 2.25
N ALA A 110 -0.87 7.26 3.52
CA ALA A 110 0.44 7.55 4.10
C ALA A 110 1.35 6.32 4.03
N GLU A 111 0.86 5.16 4.47
CA GLU A 111 1.65 3.93 4.53
C GLU A 111 1.96 3.38 3.13
N VAL A 112 0.98 3.35 2.21
CA VAL A 112 1.23 2.95 0.81
C VAL A 112 2.29 3.85 0.16
N LYS A 113 2.16 5.17 0.31
CA LYS A 113 3.15 6.10 -0.27
C LYS A 113 4.54 5.88 0.31
N PHE A 114 4.65 5.63 1.61
CA PHE A 114 5.93 5.34 2.24
C PHE A 114 6.61 4.13 1.57
N PHE A 115 5.89 3.00 1.44
CA PHE A 115 6.45 1.80 0.80
C PHE A 115 6.77 2.00 -0.68
N GLU A 116 5.89 2.67 -1.43
CA GLU A 116 6.12 2.96 -2.85
C GLU A 116 7.36 3.83 -3.08
N VAL A 117 7.54 4.88 -2.29
CA VAL A 117 8.73 5.74 -2.37
C VAL A 117 9.99 4.93 -2.05
N LYS A 118 9.94 4.05 -1.06
CA LYS A 118 11.10 3.21 -0.71
C LYS A 118 11.40 2.15 -1.76
N LEU A 119 10.38 1.55 -2.36
CA LEU A 119 10.57 0.63 -3.47
C LEU A 119 11.19 1.33 -4.68
N ASP A 120 10.74 2.55 -5.00
CA ASP A 120 11.31 3.34 -6.09
C ASP A 120 12.77 3.77 -5.83
N GLU A 121 13.11 4.10 -4.57
CA GLU A 121 14.47 4.49 -4.18
C GLU A 121 15.46 3.32 -4.27
N TYR A 122 15.08 2.13 -3.83
CA TYR A 122 16.01 0.99 -3.64
C TYR A 122 15.87 -0.12 -4.69
N ALA A 123 14.70 -0.27 -5.31
CA ALA A 123 14.40 -1.31 -6.28
C ALA A 123 13.58 -0.74 -7.46
N PRO A 124 14.08 0.29 -8.16
CA PRO A 124 13.33 0.93 -9.24
C PRO A 124 13.09 -0.07 -10.39
N ALA A 125 11.85 -0.11 -10.88
CA ALA A 125 11.46 -0.97 -12.01
C ALA A 125 12.25 -0.65 -13.30
N VAL A 126 12.77 0.58 -13.40
CA VAL A 126 13.68 1.01 -14.46
C VAL A 126 14.89 1.66 -13.81
N PRO A 127 16.12 1.17 -14.05
CA PRO A 127 17.31 1.88 -13.59
C PRO A 127 17.28 3.31 -14.10
N TYR A 128 17.46 4.30 -13.22
CA TYR A 128 17.52 5.72 -13.58
C TYR A 128 18.52 6.02 -14.72
N SER A 129 19.50 5.14 -14.95
CA SER A 129 20.44 5.19 -16.07
C SER A 129 19.84 4.90 -17.45
N LYS A 130 18.62 4.36 -17.55
CA LYS A 130 17.91 4.10 -18.83
C LYS A 130 16.95 5.22 -19.25
N VAL A 131 16.81 6.29 -18.46
CA VAL A 131 15.85 7.39 -18.74
C VAL A 131 16.29 8.28 -19.91
N SER A 132 17.48 8.04 -20.49
CA SER A 132 17.83 8.64 -21.77
C SER A 132 18.50 7.62 -22.68
N ASP A 133 17.92 7.43 -23.88
CA ASP A 133 18.55 6.83 -25.06
C ASP A 133 19.61 7.77 -25.67
N ALA A 134 20.22 8.66 -24.87
CA ALA A 134 21.40 9.40 -25.30
C ALA A 134 22.55 8.39 -25.43
N ARG A 135 22.64 7.81 -26.65
CA ARG A 135 23.87 7.24 -27.15
C ARG A 135 24.93 8.31 -26.96
N TYR A 136 25.82 8.12 -25.99
CA TYR A 136 27.10 8.79 -26.04
C TYR A 136 27.71 8.34 -27.36
N TYR A 137 27.74 9.25 -28.34
CA TYR A 137 28.57 9.09 -29.51
C TYR A 137 30.00 9.00 -28.99
N SER A 138 30.49 7.77 -28.81
CA SER A 138 31.92 7.53 -28.84
C SER A 138 32.30 7.64 -30.31
N GLY A 139 32.91 8.77 -30.66
CA GLY A 139 33.21 9.12 -32.04
C GLY A 139 34.32 10.17 -32.09
N MET A 140 35.56 9.65 -32.01
CA MET A 140 36.88 10.27 -32.19
C MET A 140 37.44 11.12 -31.05
#